data_AF-A0A8T1TD07-F1
#
_entry.id   AF-A0A8T1TD07-F1
#
_cell.length_a   1.000
_cell.length_b   1.000
_cell.length_c   1.000
_cell.angle_alpha   90.00
_cell.angle_beta   90.00
_cell.angle_gamma   90.00
#
_symmetry.space_group_name_H-M   'P 1'
#
loop_
_entity.id
_entity.type
_entity.pdbx_description
1 polymer ?
#
loop_
_entity_poly.entity_id
_entity_poly.type
_entity_poly.pdbx_seq_one_letter_code
_entity_poly.pdbx_strand_id
1 'polypeptide(L)'
;AMYTRPTFSRILTAMDADPNVNMMECWKSFNIADCITYIKQAMDAVSPETVNACWRNLWKDCVNDFKGFPTIDKEVECIVQVARQVGGEGFVDILEEEIEELIEGHRET
;
A
#
# COMPACT_ATOMS: atom_id res chain seq x y z
N ALA A 1 -5.15 18.77 -8.88
CA ALA A 1 -6.17 17.70 -8.92
C ALA A 1 -5.61 16.53 -9.72
N MET A 2 -5.73 15.29 -9.23
CA MET A 2 -5.09 14.13 -9.87
C MET A 2 -5.68 13.80 -11.25
N TYR A 3 -6.96 14.14 -11.48
CA TYR A 3 -7.64 13.89 -12.76
C TYR A 3 -7.36 14.96 -13.84
N THR A 4 -7.01 16.19 -13.47
CA THR A 4 -6.87 17.29 -14.45
C THR A 4 -5.72 17.05 -15.42
N ARG A 5 -4.56 16.58 -14.92
CA ARG A 5 -3.39 16.32 -15.77
C ARG A 5 -3.66 15.22 -16.81
N PRO A 6 -4.19 14.03 -16.46
CA PRO A 6 -4.60 13.02 -17.43
C PRO A 6 -5.60 13.52 -18.47
N THR A 7 -6.61 14.29 -18.05
CA THR A 7 -7.61 14.85 -18.97
C THR A 7 -6.97 15.77 -20.01
N PHE A 8 -6.13 16.73 -19.58
CA PHE A 8 -5.43 17.62 -20.52
C PHE A 8 -4.42 16.88 -21.39
N SER A 9 -3.74 15.87 -20.86
CA SER A 9 -2.82 15.03 -21.64
C SER A 9 -3.53 14.32 -22.78
N ARG A 10 -4.73 13.75 -22.55
CA ARG A 10 -5.52 13.14 -23.62
C ARG A 10 -5.92 14.15 -24.67
N ILE A 11 -6.36 15.33 -24.27
CA ILE A 11 -6.80 16.34 -25.23
C ILE A 11 -5.62 16.77 -26.11
N LEU A 12 -4.43 16.95 -25.53
CA LEU A 12 -3.21 17.21 -26.29
C LEU A 12 -2.90 16.07 -27.26
N THR A 13 -2.90 14.81 -26.80
CA THR A 13 -2.66 13.65 -27.67
C THR A 13 -3.66 13.54 -28.81
N ALA A 14 -4.93 13.87 -28.58
CA ALA A 14 -5.96 13.86 -29.62
C ALA A 14 -5.73 14.96 -30.68
N MET A 15 -5.34 16.16 -30.24
CA MET A 15 -5.00 17.27 -31.15
C MET A 15 -3.70 17.02 -31.92
N ASP A 16 -2.71 16.35 -31.33
CA ASP A 16 -1.47 15.95 -32.01
C ASP A 16 -1.72 14.87 -33.07
N ALA A 17 -2.68 13.98 -32.83
CA ALA A 17 -3.03 12.88 -33.75
C ALA A 17 -3.87 13.34 -34.94
N ASP A 18 -4.72 14.35 -34.77
CA ASP A 18 -5.54 14.95 -35.84
C ASP A 18 -5.53 16.48 -35.76
N PRO A 19 -4.79 17.16 -36.66
CA PRO A 19 -4.71 18.62 -36.70
C PRO A 19 -6.04 19.34 -36.95
N ASN A 20 -7.06 18.63 -37.42
CA ASN A 20 -8.38 19.21 -37.70
C ASN A 20 -9.28 19.24 -36.46
N VAL A 21 -8.92 18.51 -35.40
CA VAL A 21 -9.69 18.45 -34.17
C VAL A 21 -9.26 19.60 -33.25
N ASN A 22 -10.22 20.43 -32.84
CA ASN A 22 -9.96 21.47 -31.85
C ASN A 22 -10.33 21.02 -30.42
N MET A 23 -9.82 21.75 -29.42
CA MET A 23 -10.07 21.52 -27.99
C MET A 23 -11.56 21.33 -27.65
N MET A 24 -12.46 22.10 -28.26
CA MET A 24 -13.90 22.02 -27.96
C MET A 24 -14.54 20.74 -28.50
N GLU A 25 -14.07 20.22 -29.62
CA GLU A 25 -14.51 18.94 -30.17
C GLU A 25 -14.02 17.77 -29.30
N CYS A 26 -12.75 17.81 -28.88
CA CYS A 26 -12.21 16.88 -27.88
C CYS A 26 -13.04 16.88 -26.60
N TRP A 27 -13.37 18.07 -26.08
CA TRP A 27 -14.17 18.20 -24.87
C TRP A 27 -15.58 17.63 -25.03
N LYS A 28 -16.25 17.88 -26.17
CA LYS A 28 -17.58 17.32 -26.46
C LYS A 28 -17.58 15.80 -26.64
N SER A 29 -16.45 15.24 -27.09
CA SER A 29 -16.28 13.78 -27.24
C SER A 29 -16.07 13.06 -25.90
N PHE A 30 -15.71 13.80 -24.84
CA PHE A 30 -15.44 13.25 -23.52
C PHE A 30 -16.74 12.79 -22.87
N ASN A 31 -16.87 11.49 -22.65
CA ASN A 31 -18.10 10.89 -22.12
C ASN A 31 -17.92 10.39 -20.67
N ILE A 32 -19.01 9.90 -20.08
CA ILE A 32 -19.03 9.41 -18.69
C ILE A 32 -18.09 8.20 -18.51
N ALA A 33 -17.96 7.33 -19.51
CA ALA A 33 -17.05 6.19 -19.43
C ALA A 33 -15.59 6.66 -19.33
N ASP A 34 -15.20 7.64 -20.14
CA ASP A 34 -13.88 8.28 -20.05
C ASP A 34 -13.63 8.86 -18.65
N CYS A 35 -14.63 9.56 -18.10
CA CYS A 35 -14.57 10.12 -16.75
C CYS A 35 -14.29 9.04 -15.69
N ILE A 36 -15.03 7.93 -15.73
CA ILE A 36 -14.87 6.80 -14.80
C ILE A 36 -13.47 6.20 -14.94
N THR A 37 -12.96 6.02 -16.17
CA THR A 37 -11.61 5.53 -16.41
C THR A 37 -10.56 6.45 -15.78
N TYR A 38 -10.69 7.77 -15.94
CA TYR A 38 -9.75 8.72 -15.35
C TYR A 38 -9.82 8.80 -13.84
N ILE A 39 -11.02 8.72 -13.26
CA ILE A 39 -11.18 8.63 -11.80
C ILE A 39 -10.46 7.37 -11.29
N LYS A 40 -10.68 6.22 -11.94
CA LYS A 40 -9.97 4.99 -11.58
C LYS A 40 -8.45 5.15 -11.65
N GLN A 41 -7.93 5.66 -12.76
CA GLN A 41 -6.49 5.89 -12.93
C GLN A 41 -5.92 6.85 -11.87
N ALA A 42 -6.66 7.92 -11.56
CA ALA A 42 -6.27 8.88 -10.53
C ALA A 42 -6.26 8.23 -9.14
N MET A 43 -7.24 7.38 -8.83
CA MET A 43 -7.30 6.63 -7.56
C MET A 43 -6.19 5.59 -7.47
N ASP A 44 -5.93 4.84 -8.54
CA ASP A 44 -4.86 3.83 -8.59
C ASP A 44 -3.46 4.48 -8.45
N ALA A 45 -3.30 5.75 -8.85
CA ALA A 45 -2.06 6.51 -8.69
C ALA A 45 -1.87 7.13 -7.30
N VAL A 46 -2.91 7.18 -6.46
CA VAL A 46 -2.81 7.74 -5.12
C VAL A 46 -2.25 6.67 -4.18
N SER A 47 -1.14 6.98 -3.51
CA SER A 47 -0.53 6.04 -2.58
C SER A 47 -1.36 5.89 -1.29
N PRO A 48 -1.35 4.72 -0.64
CA PRO A 48 -2.01 4.52 0.65
C PRO A 48 -1.59 5.55 1.71
N GLU A 49 -0.33 5.98 1.71
CA GLU A 49 0.20 7.00 2.64
C GLU A 49 -0.48 8.35 2.41
N THR A 50 -0.73 8.71 1.15
CA THR A 50 -1.42 9.95 0.79
C THR A 50 -2.88 9.91 1.26
N VAL A 51 -3.57 8.78 1.02
CA VAL A 51 -4.95 8.56 1.50
C VAL A 51 -5.01 8.66 3.02
N ASN A 52 -4.12 7.95 3.72
CA ASN A 52 -4.02 7.96 5.18
C ASN A 52 -3.73 9.35 5.73
N ALA A 53 -2.84 10.12 5.10
CA ALA A 53 -2.53 11.49 5.51
C ALA A 53 -3.76 12.42 5.40
N CYS A 54 -4.55 12.29 4.32
CA CYS A 54 -5.79 13.04 4.15
C CYS A 54 -6.83 12.68 5.22
N TRP A 55 -7.00 11.40 5.51
CA TRP A 55 -8.00 10.94 6.49
C TRP A 55 -7.58 11.13 7.94
N ARG A 56 -6.27 11.17 8.25
CA ARG A 56 -5.75 11.27 9.63
C ARG A 56 -6.36 12.40 10.47
N ASN A 57 -6.69 13.54 9.86
CA ASN A 57 -7.26 14.68 10.58
C ASN A 57 -8.80 14.70 10.55
N LEU A 58 -9.42 14.00 9.60
CA LEU A 58 -10.87 14.03 9.38
C LEU A 58 -11.58 12.80 9.97
N TRP A 59 -11.00 11.62 9.79
CA TRP A 59 -11.53 10.34 10.25
C TRP A 59 -10.39 9.37 10.54
N LYS A 60 -9.95 9.35 11.80
CA LYS A 60 -8.81 8.53 12.26
C LYS A 60 -9.07 7.03 12.12
N ASP A 61 -10.29 6.57 12.37
CA ASP A 61 -10.63 5.14 12.30
C ASP A 61 -10.52 4.55 10.88
N CYS A 62 -10.50 5.39 9.84
CA CYS A 62 -10.27 4.96 8.46
C CYS A 62 -8.79 4.94 8.06
N VAL A 63 -7.88 5.40 8.92
CA VAL A 63 -6.44 5.35 8.65
C VAL A 63 -5.93 3.95 8.96
N ASN A 64 -5.32 3.31 7.96
CA ASN A 64 -4.63 2.05 8.17
C ASN A 64 -3.14 2.31 8.44
N ASP A 65 -2.71 2.18 9.69
CA ASP A 65 -1.31 2.32 10.10
C ASP A 65 -0.59 0.98 10.28
N PHE A 66 -1.17 -0.11 9.77
CA PHE A 66 -0.57 -1.43 9.82
C PHE A 66 0.79 -1.43 9.10
N LYS A 67 1.86 -1.69 9.86
CA LYS A 67 3.25 -1.69 9.36
C LYS A 67 3.73 -3.06 8.90
N GLY A 68 2.81 -4.01 8.75
CA GLY A 68 3.16 -5.43 8.62
C GLY A 68 3.38 -6.09 9.97
N PHE A 69 3.72 -7.37 9.91
CA PHE A 69 4.17 -8.14 11.07
C PHE A 69 5.69 -7.96 11.26
N PRO A 70 6.22 -8.16 12.47
CA PRO A 70 7.66 -8.28 12.69
C PRO A 70 8.30 -9.33 11.76
N THR A 71 9.60 -9.18 11.49
CA THR A 71 10.37 -10.24 10.84
C THR A 71 10.51 -11.43 11.79
N ILE A 72 10.67 -12.63 11.24
CA ILE A 72 10.86 -13.86 12.03
C ILE A 72 12.03 -13.66 13.01
N ASP A 73 13.17 -13.14 12.55
CA ASP A 73 14.34 -12.88 13.40
C ASP A 73 14.02 -12.00 14.61
N LYS A 74 13.17 -10.97 14.43
CA LYS A 74 12.76 -10.08 15.53
C LYS A 74 11.82 -10.78 16.51
N GLU A 75 10.99 -11.68 16.00
CA GLU A 75 10.07 -12.45 16.82
C GLU A 75 10.84 -13.51 17.62
N VAL A 76 11.82 -14.18 16.99
CA VAL A 76 12.75 -15.12 17.63
C VAL A 76 13.51 -14.45 18.78
N GLU A 77 14.13 -13.29 18.52
CA GLU A 77 14.83 -12.51 19.55
C GLU A 77 13.89 -12.16 20.72
N CYS A 78 12.67 -11.71 20.42
CA CYS A 78 11.66 -11.36 21.41
C CYS A 78 11.26 -12.57 22.28
N ILE A 79 11.00 -13.72 21.65
CA ILE A 79 10.63 -14.96 22.35
C ILE A 79 11.75 -15.40 23.30
N VAL A 80 13.00 -15.40 22.83
CA VAL A 80 14.17 -15.75 23.66
C VAL A 80 14.32 -14.77 24.83
N GLN A 81 14.18 -13.46 24.58
CA GLN A 81 14.24 -12.45 25.64
C GLN A 81 13.15 -12.67 26.69
N VAL A 82 11.91 -12.92 26.28
CA VAL A 82 10.78 -13.16 27.19
C VAL A 82 10.99 -14.46 27.96
N ALA A 83 11.39 -15.55 27.29
CA ALA A 83 11.70 -16.82 27.93
C ALA A 83 12.76 -16.67 29.04
N ARG A 84 13.85 -15.95 28.75
CA ARG A 84 14.91 -15.66 29.73
C ARG A 84 14.41 -14.81 30.90
N GLN A 85 13.49 -13.87 30.66
CA GLN A 85 12.86 -13.07 31.73
C GLN A 85 11.92 -13.88 32.61
N VAL A 86 11.17 -14.83 32.04
CA VAL A 86 10.33 -15.77 32.79
C VAL A 86 11.21 -16.63 33.70
N GLY A 87 12.37 -17.06 33.19
CA GLY A 87 13.34 -17.87 33.93
C GLY A 87 12.86 -19.31 34.17
N GLY A 88 13.61 -20.05 34.99
CA GLY A 88 13.39 -21.48 35.22
C GLY A 88 14.29 -22.35 34.34
N GLU A 89 14.38 -23.63 34.71
CA GLU A 89 15.21 -24.60 34.01
C GLU A 89 14.76 -24.74 32.55
N GLY A 90 15.70 -24.63 31.60
CA GLY A 90 15.44 -24.68 30.16
C GLY A 90 15.06 -23.35 29.52
N PHE A 91 14.45 -22.40 30.23
CA PHE A 91 14.07 -21.09 29.67
C PHE A 91 15.21 -20.05 29.73
N VAL A 92 16.13 -20.18 30.70
CA VAL A 92 17.30 -19.30 30.81
C VAL A 92 18.32 -19.57 29.71
N ASP A 93 18.46 -20.84 29.32
CA ASP A 93 19.51 -21.29 28.39
C ASP A 93 19.04 -21.38 26.94
N ILE A 94 17.79 -20.99 26.67
CA ILE A 94 17.19 -21.09 25.33
C ILE A 94 17.98 -20.29 24.30
N LEU A 95 18.20 -20.89 23.13
CA LEU A 95 18.89 -20.32 21.98
C LEU A 95 17.89 -19.92 20.90
N GLU A 96 18.27 -18.91 20.11
CA GLU A 96 17.47 -18.44 18.97
C GLU A 96 17.27 -19.56 17.94
N GLU A 97 18.32 -20.36 17.70
CA GLU A 97 18.34 -21.53 16.82
C GLU A 97 17.24 -22.56 17.18
N GLU A 98 16.98 -22.79 18.46
CA GLU A 98 15.94 -23.72 18.92
C GLU A 98 14.52 -23.23 18.59
N ILE A 99 14.32 -21.90 18.63
CA ILE A 99 13.04 -21.28 18.26
C ILE A 99 12.88 -21.25 16.73
N GLU A 100 13.97 -21.00 16.00
CA GLU A 100 13.98 -21.07 14.53
C GLU A 100 13.62 -22.47 14.04
N GLU A 101 14.25 -23.51 14.59
CA GLU A 101 13.92 -24.91 14.28
C GLU A 101 12.45 -25.23 14.59
N LEU A 102 11.92 -24.74 15.71
CA LEU A 102 10.51 -24.92 16.08
C LEU A 102 9.56 -24.26 15.07
N ILE A 103 9.88 -23.06 14.60
CA ILE A 103 9.07 -22.32 13.62
C ILE A 103 9.09 -23.04 12.27
N GLU A 104 10.26 -23.47 11.80
CA GLU A 104 10.40 -24.17 10.53
C GLU A 104 9.74 -25.55 10.55
N GLY A 105 9.83 -26.28 11.66
CA GLY A 105 9.13 -27.56 11.83
C GLY A 105 7.59 -27.46 11.69
N HIS A 106 7.00 -26.30 11.99
CA HIS A 106 5.56 -26.05 11.81
C HIS A 106 5.17 -25.60 10.39
N ARG A 107 6.15 -25.24 9.54
CA ARG A 107 5.90 -24.91 8.13
C ARG A 107 5.83 -26.15 7.24
N GLU A 108 6.39 -27.26 7.69
CA GLU A 108 6.47 -28.52 6.95
C GLU A 108 5.25 -29.45 7.16
N THR A 109 4.31 -29.06 8.03
CA THR A 109 3.02 -29.73 8.27
C THR A 109 1.85 -29.03 7.58
#